data_AF-A0A932K360-F1
#
_entry.id   AF-A0A932K360-F1
#
_cell.length_a   1.000
_cell.length_b   1.000
_cell.length_c   1.000
_cell.angle_alpha   90.00
_cell.angle_beta   90.00
_cell.angle_gamma   90.00
#
_symmetry.space_group_name_H-M   'P 1'
#
loop_
_entity.id
_entity.type
_entity.pdbx_description
1 polymer ?
#
loop_
_entity_poly.entity_id
_entity_poly.type
_entity_poly.pdbx_seq_one_letter_code
_entity_poly.pdbx_strand_id
1 'polypeptide(L)'
;MTTGSADWTLKLHAFLHDPFEKPLILFSERHAVRAADLIALLGLAAPASSIQAKIRTADHYASAMNRLVVETTQTRHPVDFMQYPLVVHPLSGESYDLEIGGSLAMLTEDGANRVVQGAKTAVEEALRDLSAQYGDDPQRLFLALWRLLPERLRESGSGEERLGHLWTLLPADSRVPDHSIWDHLSTTSAMVTALDEPAFLLFTLGPVQEFVATARRTQDLWMGSFLLSYLTWEAIRIVAERFGPDCLMFPSLFAQPLVDHWLRDRYQIDVPPPPGEQLRQPSLPNRFLALVPASEARTLAETART
;
A
#
# COMPACT_ATOMS: atom_id res chain seq x y z
N MET A 1 5.66 6.92 26.22
CA MET A 1 5.02 5.59 26.21
C MET A 1 3.53 5.78 26.01
N THR A 2 3.10 5.85 24.76
CA THR A 2 1.67 5.77 24.43
C THR A 2 1.41 4.34 23.98
N THR A 3 1.11 3.47 24.95
CA THR A 3 0.38 2.24 24.70
C THR A 3 -0.98 2.64 24.15
N GLY A 4 -1.20 2.49 22.84
CA GLY A 4 -2.35 3.07 22.17
C GLY A 4 -2.49 2.57 20.74
N SER A 5 -3.66 2.77 20.14
CA SER A 5 -3.90 2.61 18.70
C SER A 5 -2.95 3.48 17.87
N ALA A 6 -2.82 3.18 16.58
CA ALA A 6 -2.05 4.01 15.66
C ALA A 6 -2.45 5.49 15.69
N ASP A 7 -1.46 6.37 15.50
CA ASP A 7 -1.67 7.76 15.14
C ASP A 7 -1.99 7.84 13.64
N TRP A 8 -3.28 7.86 13.32
CA TRP A 8 -3.76 7.86 11.93
C TRP A 8 -3.37 9.12 11.15
N THR A 9 -3.23 10.26 11.82
CA THR A 9 -2.76 11.50 11.18
C THR A 9 -1.29 11.37 10.78
N LEU A 10 -0.46 10.80 11.66
CA LEU A 10 0.93 10.48 11.34
C LEU A 10 1.04 9.49 10.18
N LYS A 11 0.21 8.44 10.17
CA LYS A 11 0.14 7.46 9.06
C LYS A 11 -0.27 8.12 7.74
N LEU A 12 -1.29 8.99 7.75
CA LEU A 12 -1.69 9.75 6.56
C LEU A 12 -0.52 10.57 6.00
N HIS A 13 0.17 11.35 6.84
CA HIS A 13 1.32 12.11 6.39
C HIS A 13 2.46 11.22 5.88
N ALA A 14 2.70 10.06 6.48
CA ALA A 14 3.69 9.10 6.00
C ALA A 14 3.27 8.46 4.67
N PHE A 15 2.00 8.14 4.49
CA PHE A 15 1.47 7.60 3.23
C PHE A 15 1.44 8.62 2.09
N LEU A 16 1.40 9.92 2.42
CA LEU A 16 1.37 11.04 1.47
C LEU A 16 2.72 11.77 1.34
N HIS A 17 3.81 11.22 1.89
CA HIS A 17 5.11 11.89 1.89
C HIS A 17 5.68 12.08 0.46
N ASP A 18 5.31 11.17 -0.44
CA ASP A 18 5.58 11.21 -1.87
C ASP A 18 4.25 11.20 -2.63
N PRO A 19 4.17 11.91 -3.77
CA PRO A 19 2.98 11.87 -4.62
C PRO A 19 2.87 10.54 -5.38
N PHE A 20 1.65 10.11 -5.69
CA PHE A 20 1.39 8.82 -6.35
C PHE A 20 1.89 8.78 -7.80
N GLU A 21 1.89 9.95 -8.46
CA GLU A 21 2.42 10.18 -9.79
C GLU A 21 3.92 10.52 -9.81
N LYS A 22 4.64 10.38 -8.68
CA LYS A 22 6.07 10.74 -8.52
C LYS A 22 6.95 10.33 -9.71
N PRO A 23 6.89 9.10 -10.25
CA PRO A 23 7.77 8.70 -11.34
C PRO A 23 7.61 9.54 -12.60
N LEU A 24 6.40 10.06 -12.84
CA LEU A 24 6.07 10.86 -14.03
C LEU A 24 6.54 12.32 -13.88
N ILE A 25 6.69 12.80 -12.65
CA ILE A 25 6.97 14.23 -12.36
C ILE A 25 8.38 14.49 -11.81
N LEU A 26 9.15 13.43 -11.51
CA LEU A 26 10.40 13.53 -10.75
C LEU A 26 11.43 14.49 -11.35
N PHE A 27 11.45 14.62 -12.68
CA PHE A 27 12.39 15.46 -13.42
C PHE A 27 11.79 16.80 -13.89
N SER A 28 10.48 16.98 -13.82
CA SER A 28 9.79 18.20 -14.24
C SER A 28 9.48 19.13 -13.06
N GLU A 29 9.23 18.59 -11.87
CA GLU A 29 8.91 19.38 -10.69
C GLU A 29 9.43 18.76 -9.38
N ARG A 30 9.43 19.56 -8.32
CA ARG A 30 9.82 19.09 -6.99
C ARG A 30 8.67 18.29 -6.37
N HIS A 31 8.76 16.96 -6.41
CA HIS A 31 7.75 16.06 -5.81
C HIS A 31 7.39 16.38 -4.34
N ALA A 32 8.31 16.91 -3.54
CA ALA A 32 8.03 17.33 -2.17
C ALA A 32 7.05 18.52 -2.08
N VAL A 33 7.06 19.43 -3.07
CA VAL A 33 6.07 20.51 -3.19
C VAL A 33 4.72 19.91 -3.57
N ARG A 34 4.72 19.01 -4.56
CA ARG A 34 3.51 18.30 -4.98
C ARG A 34 2.85 17.55 -3.82
N ALA A 35 3.62 16.80 -3.03
CA ALA A 35 3.13 16.11 -1.83
C ALA A 35 2.47 17.07 -0.82
N ALA A 36 3.08 18.25 -0.59
CA ALA A 36 2.51 19.27 0.28
C ALA A 36 1.18 19.83 -0.26
N ASP A 37 1.07 20.02 -1.58
CA ASP A 37 -0.18 20.45 -2.22
C ASP A 37 -1.29 19.39 -2.06
N LEU A 38 -0.96 18.09 -2.19
CA LEU A 38 -1.91 16.99 -1.98
C LEU A 38 -2.35 16.87 -0.52
N ILE A 39 -1.45 17.12 0.44
CA ILE A 39 -1.79 17.19 1.88
C ILE A 39 -2.78 18.32 2.13
N ALA A 40 -2.50 19.51 1.59
CA ALA A 40 -3.39 20.67 1.73
C ALA A 40 -4.76 20.43 1.06
N LEU A 41 -4.79 19.72 -0.07
CA LEU A 41 -6.00 19.34 -0.78
C LEU A 41 -6.95 18.47 0.06
N LEU A 42 -6.39 17.60 0.90
CA LEU A 42 -7.13 16.76 1.85
C LEU A 42 -7.57 17.52 3.12
N GLY A 43 -7.32 18.82 3.19
CA GLY A 43 -7.63 19.64 4.37
C GLY A 43 -6.74 19.38 5.59
N LEU A 44 -5.62 18.66 5.40
CA LEU A 44 -4.67 18.37 6.47
C LEU A 44 -3.70 19.55 6.66
N ALA A 45 -3.41 19.89 7.90
CA ALA A 45 -2.38 20.87 8.21
C ALA A 45 -0.99 20.35 7.82
N ALA A 46 -0.07 21.25 7.48
CA ALA A 46 1.31 20.84 7.22
C ALA A 46 1.92 20.17 8.48
N PRO A 47 2.62 19.03 8.34
CA PRO A 47 3.17 18.32 9.47
C PRO A 47 4.25 19.16 10.16
N ALA A 48 4.27 19.15 11.49
CA ALA A 48 5.32 19.79 12.28
C ALA A 48 6.71 19.20 11.94
N SER A 49 7.78 19.96 12.18
CA SER A 49 9.16 19.53 11.85
C SER A 49 9.57 18.21 12.53
N SER A 50 9.08 17.96 13.75
CA SER A 50 9.30 16.70 14.47
C SER A 50 8.62 15.50 13.78
N ILE A 51 7.42 15.71 13.23
CA ILE A 51 6.68 14.70 12.46
C ILE A 51 7.37 14.44 11.12
N GLN A 52 7.79 15.49 10.42
CA GLN A 52 8.58 15.35 9.19
C GLN A 52 9.87 14.57 9.40
N ALA A 53 10.56 14.76 10.53
CA ALA A 53 11.77 14.03 10.87
C ALA A 53 11.49 12.53 11.10
N LYS A 54 10.36 12.19 11.75
CA LYS A 54 9.91 10.80 11.91
C LYS A 54 9.61 10.16 10.55
N ILE A 55 8.84 10.83 9.71
CA ILE A 55 8.49 10.34 8.36
C ILE A 55 9.74 10.11 7.53
N ARG A 56 10.71 11.04 7.54
CA ARG A 56 11.98 10.87 6.83
C ARG A 56 12.76 9.65 7.31
N THR A 57 12.80 9.42 8.62
CA THR A 57 13.46 8.23 9.18
C THR A 57 12.75 6.95 8.75
N ALA A 58 11.41 6.95 8.77
CA ALA A 58 10.61 5.83 8.32
C ALA A 58 10.80 5.54 6.81
N ASP A 59 10.82 6.58 5.97
CA ASP A 59 11.09 6.50 4.53
C ASP A 59 12.49 5.91 4.25
N HIS A 60 13.51 6.31 5.01
CA HIS A 60 14.83 5.71 4.91
C HIS A 60 14.84 4.22 5.24
N TYR A 61 14.16 3.81 6.32
CA TYR A 61 14.04 2.39 6.67
C TYR A 61 13.24 1.61 5.62
N ALA A 62 12.11 2.14 5.15
CA ALA A 62 11.30 1.52 4.11
C ALA A 62 12.08 1.39 2.79
N SER A 63 12.82 2.43 2.40
CA SER A 63 13.72 2.38 1.24
C SER A 63 14.80 1.32 1.39
N ALA A 64 15.38 1.18 2.58
CA ALA A 64 16.39 0.14 2.86
C ALA A 64 15.81 -1.29 2.87
N MET A 65 14.51 -1.44 3.14
CA MET A 65 13.80 -2.72 3.04
C MET A 65 13.49 -3.09 1.59
N ASN A 66 13.18 -2.10 0.75
CA ASN A 66 12.65 -2.33 -0.59
C ASN A 66 13.72 -2.26 -1.70
N ARG A 67 14.88 -1.64 -1.45
CA ARG A 67 15.87 -1.32 -2.49
C ARG A 67 17.20 -2.00 -2.25
N LEU A 68 17.82 -2.45 -3.35
CA LEU A 68 19.24 -2.80 -3.34
C LEU A 68 20.11 -1.56 -3.08
N VAL A 69 21.22 -1.74 -2.38
CA VAL A 69 22.18 -0.66 -2.12
C VAL A 69 22.84 -0.26 -3.44
N VAL A 70 22.45 0.90 -3.97
CA VAL A 70 23.11 1.52 -5.13
C VAL A 70 24.34 2.28 -4.63
N GLU A 71 25.52 1.96 -5.15
CA GLU A 71 26.76 2.64 -4.78
C GLU A 71 26.68 4.12 -5.19
N THR A 72 26.73 5.03 -4.23
CA THR A 72 26.53 6.48 -4.43
C THR A 72 27.84 7.24 -4.65
N THR A 73 28.97 6.53 -4.77
CA THR A 73 30.31 7.12 -4.71
C THR A 73 30.67 7.98 -5.92
N GLN A 74 29.92 7.91 -7.03
CA GLN A 74 30.29 8.66 -8.24
C GLN A 74 29.23 9.61 -8.80
N THR A 75 27.93 9.35 -8.68
CA THR A 75 26.88 10.34 -8.98
C THR A 75 25.54 9.79 -8.50
N ARG A 76 24.59 10.67 -8.12
CA ARG A 76 23.17 10.29 -8.22
C ARG A 76 22.99 9.92 -9.69
N HIS A 77 22.65 8.68 -10.02
CA HIS A 77 22.25 8.28 -11.36
C HIS A 77 20.73 8.38 -11.43
N PRO A 78 20.14 9.58 -11.62
CA PRO A 78 18.69 9.66 -11.68
C PRO A 78 18.25 9.04 -13.01
N VAL A 79 17.26 8.16 -12.97
CA VAL A 79 16.66 7.55 -14.16
C VAL A 79 15.33 8.25 -14.40
N ASP A 80 15.18 8.90 -15.55
CA ASP A 80 13.92 9.53 -15.93
C ASP A 80 12.96 8.48 -16.45
N PHE A 81 11.92 8.17 -15.67
CA PHE A 81 10.93 7.16 -16.02
C PHE A 81 10.14 7.55 -17.28
N MET A 82 9.98 8.84 -17.57
CA MET A 82 9.31 9.28 -18.80
C MET A 82 10.15 9.00 -20.05
N GLN A 83 11.49 8.98 -19.92
CA GLN A 83 12.40 8.62 -21.00
C GLN A 83 12.69 7.11 -21.05
N TYR A 84 12.70 6.44 -19.90
CA TYR A 84 13.01 5.01 -19.75
C TYR A 84 11.95 4.35 -18.86
N PRO A 85 10.73 4.09 -19.38
CA PRO A 85 9.60 3.57 -18.61
C PRO A 85 9.75 2.06 -18.37
N LEU A 86 10.75 1.70 -17.58
CA LEU A 86 11.10 0.32 -17.26
C LEU A 86 10.42 -0.13 -15.98
N VAL A 87 9.83 -1.32 -15.99
CA VAL A 87 9.42 -2.05 -14.78
C VAL A 87 10.12 -3.40 -14.77
N VAL A 88 10.65 -3.82 -13.63
CA VAL A 88 11.36 -5.10 -13.48
C VAL A 88 10.54 -6.03 -12.61
N HIS A 89 10.33 -7.27 -13.05
CA HIS A 89 9.65 -8.26 -12.23
C HIS A 89 10.53 -8.64 -11.03
N PRO A 90 10.07 -8.51 -9.77
CA PRO A 90 10.93 -8.66 -8.59
C PRO A 90 11.51 -10.06 -8.40
N LEU A 91 10.82 -11.12 -8.87
CA LEU A 91 11.32 -12.50 -8.76
C LEU A 91 12.16 -12.98 -9.94
N SER A 92 11.71 -12.80 -11.18
CA SER A 92 12.44 -13.28 -12.36
C SER A 92 13.57 -12.34 -12.79
N GLY A 93 13.52 -11.07 -12.39
CA GLY A 93 14.40 -10.02 -12.92
C GLY A 93 14.09 -9.68 -14.39
N GLU A 94 12.99 -10.20 -14.95
CA GLU A 94 12.56 -9.87 -16.31
C GLU A 94 12.21 -8.39 -16.40
N SER A 95 12.78 -7.72 -17.39
CA SER A 95 12.57 -6.31 -17.63
C SER A 95 11.43 -6.12 -18.64
N TYR A 96 10.39 -5.42 -18.23
CA TYR A 96 9.29 -4.99 -19.08
C TYR A 96 9.52 -3.55 -19.48
N ASP A 97 9.97 -3.37 -20.71
CA ASP A 97 10.00 -2.07 -21.34
C ASP A 97 8.59 -1.72 -21.81
N LEU A 98 8.02 -0.67 -21.23
CA LEU A 98 6.69 -0.18 -21.58
C LEU A 98 6.66 0.49 -22.97
N GLU A 99 7.77 0.45 -23.71
CA GLU A 99 7.86 0.82 -25.12
C GLU A 99 6.96 -0.01 -26.06
N ILE A 100 6.71 -1.29 -25.75
CA ILE A 100 5.95 -2.19 -26.64
C ILE A 100 4.46 -2.20 -26.24
N GLY A 101 3.67 -1.27 -26.78
CA GLY A 101 2.20 -1.33 -26.71
C GLY A 101 1.43 -0.02 -26.47
N GLY A 102 2.10 1.13 -26.38
CA GLY A 102 1.46 2.43 -26.12
C GLY A 102 2.34 3.34 -25.27
N SER A 103 3.60 3.48 -25.70
CA SER A 103 4.72 3.94 -24.88
C SER A 103 4.61 5.39 -24.39
N LEU A 104 4.88 5.60 -23.09
CA LEU A 104 5.23 6.91 -22.53
C LEU A 104 6.49 7.51 -23.18
N ALA A 105 7.46 6.66 -23.56
CA ALA A 105 8.71 7.10 -24.20
C ALA A 105 8.55 7.49 -25.68
N MET A 106 7.46 7.07 -26.34
CA MET A 106 7.16 7.46 -27.72
C MET A 106 6.24 8.68 -27.81
N LEU A 107 5.90 9.29 -26.66
CA LEU A 107 5.12 10.52 -26.64
C LEU A 107 5.95 11.67 -27.18
N THR A 108 5.31 12.54 -27.97
CA THR A 108 5.86 13.87 -28.21
C THR A 108 5.95 14.62 -26.88
N GLU A 109 6.77 15.68 -26.82
CA GLU A 109 6.85 16.52 -25.62
C GLU A 109 5.45 17.00 -25.16
N ASP A 110 4.60 17.40 -26.12
CA ASP A 110 3.20 17.74 -25.86
C ASP A 110 2.39 16.56 -25.32
N GLY A 111 2.63 15.34 -25.82
CA GLY A 111 1.98 14.12 -25.33
C GLY A 111 2.39 13.78 -23.90
N ALA A 112 3.69 13.86 -23.59
CA ALA A 112 4.21 13.62 -22.25
C ALA A 112 3.63 14.63 -21.24
N ASN A 113 3.58 15.90 -21.62
CA ASN A 113 2.95 16.95 -20.80
C ASN A 113 1.45 16.69 -20.56
N ARG A 114 0.71 16.24 -21.59
CA ARG A 114 -0.70 15.87 -21.44
C ARG A 114 -0.89 14.70 -20.47
N VAL A 115 -0.08 13.64 -20.58
CA VAL A 115 -0.14 12.50 -19.66
C VAL A 115 0.15 12.91 -18.22
N VAL A 116 1.21 13.70 -17.99
CA VAL A 116 1.54 14.18 -16.66
C VAL A 116 0.40 15.03 -16.08
N GLN A 117 -0.16 15.94 -16.89
CA GLN A 117 -1.26 16.79 -16.45
C GLN A 117 -2.53 15.98 -16.16
N GLY A 118 -2.87 15.01 -17.03
CA GLY A 118 -3.98 14.09 -16.83
C GLY A 118 -3.82 13.25 -15.55
N ALA A 119 -2.60 12.76 -15.28
CA ALA A 119 -2.29 12.03 -14.05
C ALA A 119 -2.46 12.91 -12.80
N LYS A 120 -1.98 14.16 -12.84
CA LYS A 120 -2.13 15.13 -11.75
C LYS A 120 -3.60 15.46 -11.49
N THR A 121 -4.39 15.69 -12.55
CA THR A 121 -5.83 15.93 -12.45
C THR A 121 -6.55 14.73 -11.86
N ALA A 122 -6.25 13.51 -12.33
CA ALA A 122 -6.84 12.29 -11.80
C ALA A 122 -6.56 12.08 -10.31
N VAL A 123 -5.33 12.35 -9.86
CA VAL A 123 -4.97 12.32 -8.43
C VAL A 123 -5.77 13.35 -7.65
N GLU A 124 -5.83 14.60 -8.12
CA GLU A 124 -6.55 15.65 -7.41
C GLU A 124 -8.06 15.37 -7.30
N GLU A 125 -8.70 14.91 -8.38
CA GLU A 125 -10.12 14.55 -8.40
C GLU A 125 -10.39 13.40 -7.43
N ALA A 126 -9.62 12.31 -7.52
CA ALA A 126 -9.79 11.15 -6.64
C ALA A 126 -9.60 11.51 -5.16
N LEU A 127 -8.60 12.34 -4.84
CA LEU A 127 -8.37 12.81 -3.47
C LEU A 127 -9.48 13.73 -2.97
N ARG A 128 -10.00 14.65 -3.80
CA ARG A 128 -11.15 15.50 -3.43
C ARG A 128 -12.37 14.65 -3.10
N ASP A 129 -12.67 13.65 -3.92
CA ASP A 129 -13.82 12.77 -3.71
C ASP A 129 -13.67 11.94 -2.42
N LEU A 130 -12.49 11.36 -2.19
CA LEU A 130 -12.21 10.59 -0.97
C LEU A 130 -12.23 11.49 0.28
N SER A 131 -11.67 12.70 0.20
CA SER A 131 -11.69 13.67 1.29
C SER A 131 -13.10 14.14 1.61
N ALA A 132 -13.95 14.35 0.60
CA ALA A 132 -15.34 14.75 0.81
C ALA A 132 -16.16 13.67 1.53
N GLN A 133 -15.83 12.39 1.31
CA GLN A 133 -16.56 11.27 1.87
C GLN A 133 -16.02 10.78 3.23
N TYR A 134 -14.70 10.88 3.46
CA TYR A 134 -14.02 10.27 4.61
C TYR A 134 -13.11 11.22 5.39
N GLY A 135 -12.99 12.48 4.98
CA GLY A 135 -12.03 13.43 5.58
C GLY A 135 -12.39 13.91 6.99
N ASP A 136 -13.54 13.53 7.53
CA ASP A 136 -13.96 13.81 8.90
C ASP A 136 -13.25 12.92 9.94
N ASP A 137 -12.74 11.77 9.51
CA ASP A 137 -12.04 10.81 10.36
C ASP A 137 -10.72 10.37 9.69
N PRO A 138 -9.55 10.72 10.28
CA PRO A 138 -8.24 10.34 9.74
C PRO A 138 -8.07 8.83 9.51
N GLN A 139 -8.67 7.98 10.35
CA GLN A 139 -8.60 6.53 10.18
C GLN A 139 -9.37 6.10 8.93
N ARG A 140 -10.60 6.60 8.77
CA ARG A 140 -11.43 6.26 7.61
C ARG A 140 -10.83 6.83 6.33
N LEU A 141 -10.30 8.05 6.35
CA LEU A 141 -9.59 8.63 5.22
C LEU A 141 -8.37 7.79 4.83
N PHE A 142 -7.55 7.36 5.81
CA PHE A 142 -6.39 6.51 5.56
C PHE A 142 -6.81 5.18 4.90
N LEU A 143 -7.79 4.48 5.48
CA LEU A 143 -8.28 3.21 4.95
C LEU A 143 -8.87 3.36 3.55
N ALA A 144 -9.59 4.45 3.29
CA ALA A 144 -10.15 4.76 1.98
C ALA A 144 -9.06 5.05 0.94
N LEU A 145 -8.05 5.85 1.28
CA LEU A 145 -6.90 6.11 0.42
C LEU A 145 -6.13 4.83 0.12
N TRP A 146 -5.83 4.03 1.14
CA TRP A 146 -5.11 2.77 0.99
C TRP A 146 -5.84 1.78 0.09
N ARG A 147 -7.17 1.64 0.23
CA ARG A 147 -7.94 0.61 -0.50
C ARG A 147 -8.52 1.08 -1.84
N LEU A 148 -9.06 2.30 -1.90
CA LEU A 148 -9.85 2.77 -3.04
C LEU A 148 -9.03 3.57 -4.06
N LEU A 149 -8.01 4.33 -3.61
CA LEU A 149 -7.28 5.23 -4.50
C LEU A 149 -6.60 4.51 -5.67
N PRO A 150 -5.90 3.37 -5.49
CA PRO A 150 -5.27 2.68 -6.62
C PRO A 150 -6.29 2.26 -7.71
N GLU A 151 -7.47 1.78 -7.29
CA GLU A 151 -8.53 1.37 -8.22
C GLU A 151 -9.20 2.58 -8.91
N ARG A 152 -9.47 3.65 -8.16
CA ARG A 152 -10.01 4.89 -8.74
C ARG A 152 -9.06 5.49 -9.78
N LEU A 153 -7.76 5.45 -9.51
CA LEU A 153 -6.76 5.91 -10.48
C LEU A 153 -6.66 4.96 -11.68
N ARG A 154 -6.71 3.64 -11.50
CA ARG A 154 -6.76 2.68 -12.61
C ARG A 154 -7.94 2.93 -13.57
N GLU A 155 -9.05 3.40 -13.03
CA GLU A 155 -10.28 3.69 -13.78
C GLU A 155 -10.35 5.13 -14.30
N SER A 156 -9.44 6.01 -13.89
CA SER A 156 -9.39 7.41 -14.30
C SER A 156 -8.79 7.60 -15.70
N GLY A 157 -8.99 8.80 -16.24
CA GLY A 157 -8.49 9.20 -17.54
C GLY A 157 -9.28 8.63 -18.73
N SER A 158 -9.02 9.17 -19.92
CA SER A 158 -9.63 8.71 -21.17
C SER A 158 -8.65 8.85 -22.32
N GLY A 159 -8.84 8.06 -23.38
CA GLY A 159 -7.99 8.12 -24.58
C GLY A 159 -6.52 7.80 -24.28
N GLU A 160 -5.63 8.54 -24.94
CA GLU A 160 -4.17 8.36 -24.88
C GLU A 160 -3.55 8.80 -23.54
N GLU A 161 -4.28 9.55 -22.71
CA GLU A 161 -3.81 10.06 -21.41
C GLU A 161 -4.06 9.05 -20.26
N ARG A 162 -4.78 7.96 -20.54
CA ARG A 162 -5.16 6.98 -19.54
C ARG A 162 -4.00 6.03 -19.22
N LEU A 163 -3.50 6.08 -17.99
CA LEU A 163 -2.47 5.15 -17.50
C LEU A 163 -3.01 3.74 -17.21
N GLY A 164 -4.28 3.61 -16.81
CA GLY A 164 -4.90 2.30 -16.56
C GLY A 164 -4.13 1.46 -15.54
N HIS A 165 -3.78 0.22 -15.91
CA HIS A 165 -3.01 -0.68 -15.05
C HIS A 165 -1.61 -0.17 -14.71
N LEU A 166 -1.06 0.80 -15.45
CA LEU A 166 0.25 1.36 -15.13
C LEU A 166 0.23 2.06 -13.76
N TRP A 167 -0.89 2.61 -13.30
CA TRP A 167 -1.00 3.19 -11.96
C TRP A 167 -0.55 2.24 -10.85
N THR A 168 -0.82 0.94 -10.97
CA THR A 168 -0.43 -0.05 -9.95
C THR A 168 1.02 -0.52 -10.12
N LEU A 169 1.67 -0.18 -11.22
CA LEU A 169 3.02 -0.61 -11.59
C LEU A 169 4.06 0.53 -11.55
N LEU A 170 3.63 1.78 -11.36
CA LEU A 170 4.53 2.92 -11.25
C LEU A 170 5.57 2.65 -10.15
N PRO A 171 6.87 2.68 -10.46
CA PRO A 171 7.91 2.27 -9.51
C PRO A 171 8.10 3.33 -8.41
N ALA A 172 8.41 2.93 -7.18
CA ALA A 172 8.74 3.91 -6.14
C ALA A 172 10.08 4.62 -6.39
N ASP A 173 11.01 3.91 -7.02
CA ASP A 173 12.34 4.36 -7.40
C ASP A 173 12.64 3.91 -8.83
N SER A 174 12.78 4.85 -9.75
CA SER A 174 13.05 4.55 -11.16
C SER A 174 14.39 3.86 -11.40
N ARG A 175 15.31 3.89 -10.43
CA ARG A 175 16.62 3.20 -10.51
C ARG A 175 16.52 1.73 -10.14
N VAL A 176 15.52 1.37 -9.33
CA VAL A 176 15.24 0.00 -8.88
C VAL A 176 13.74 -0.24 -9.06
N PRO A 177 13.26 -0.35 -10.31
CA PRO A 177 11.83 -0.31 -10.62
C PRO A 177 11.15 -1.66 -10.45
N ASP A 178 11.41 -2.35 -9.33
CA ASP A 178 10.92 -3.69 -9.02
C ASP A 178 9.76 -3.75 -8.01
N HIS A 179 9.47 -2.61 -7.36
CA HIS A 179 8.35 -2.44 -6.43
C HIS A 179 7.60 -1.16 -6.74
N SER A 180 6.29 -1.18 -6.50
CA SER A 180 5.43 -0.05 -6.80
C SER A 180 5.58 1.07 -5.78
N ILE A 181 5.18 2.28 -6.18
CA ILE A 181 5.04 3.41 -5.26
C ILE A 181 4.10 3.06 -4.10
N TRP A 182 3.06 2.27 -4.34
CA TRP A 182 2.10 1.85 -3.31
C TRP A 182 2.75 1.02 -2.21
N ASP A 183 3.61 0.06 -2.59
CA ASP A 183 4.35 -0.77 -1.63
C ASP A 183 5.26 0.09 -0.74
N HIS A 184 5.94 1.07 -1.34
CA HIS A 184 6.81 2.01 -0.62
C HIS A 184 6.03 2.90 0.35
N LEU A 185 4.90 3.47 -0.09
CA LEU A 185 4.05 4.33 0.73
C LEU A 185 3.44 3.54 1.91
N SER A 186 2.92 2.33 1.66
CA SER A 186 2.40 1.45 2.71
C SER A 186 3.48 1.03 3.69
N THR A 187 4.68 0.66 3.22
CA THR A 187 5.80 0.28 4.09
C THR A 187 6.26 1.45 4.95
N THR A 188 6.31 2.67 4.39
CA THR A 188 6.67 3.89 5.12
C THR A 188 5.65 4.22 6.22
N SER A 189 4.35 4.11 5.91
CA SER A 189 3.26 4.29 6.86
C SER A 189 3.23 3.21 7.96
N ALA A 190 3.54 1.95 7.62
CA ALA A 190 3.70 0.90 8.61
C ALA A 190 4.92 1.17 9.52
N MET A 191 6.04 1.56 8.93
CA MET A 191 7.28 1.84 9.65
C MET A 191 7.14 3.02 10.61
N VAL A 192 6.46 4.11 10.22
CA VAL A 192 6.27 5.26 11.12
C VAL A 192 5.50 4.88 12.38
N THR A 193 4.62 3.88 12.29
CA THR A 193 3.82 3.36 13.42
C THR A 193 4.69 2.65 14.45
N ALA A 194 5.75 1.97 14.01
CA ALA A 194 6.65 1.18 14.85
C ALA A 194 8.01 1.84 15.08
N LEU A 195 8.22 3.07 14.59
CA LEU A 195 9.54 3.67 14.37
C LEU A 195 10.47 3.69 15.59
N ASP A 196 9.90 3.90 16.79
CA ASP A 196 10.68 4.02 18.02
C ASP A 196 11.28 2.66 18.45
N GLU A 197 10.63 1.55 18.10
CA GLU A 197 11.02 0.18 18.46
C GLU A 197 10.47 -0.85 17.45
N PRO A 198 10.92 -0.84 16.19
CA PRO A 198 10.33 -1.66 15.15
C PRO A 198 10.64 -3.14 15.39
N ALA A 199 9.59 -3.98 15.36
CA ALA A 199 9.70 -5.42 15.50
C ALA A 199 8.80 -6.14 14.49
N PHE A 200 9.26 -7.31 14.06
CA PHE A 200 8.44 -8.24 13.30
C PHE A 200 7.71 -9.21 14.22
N LEU A 201 6.39 -9.27 14.08
CA LEU A 201 5.54 -10.30 14.66
C LEU A 201 5.23 -11.35 13.60
N LEU A 202 5.81 -12.55 13.75
CA LEU A 202 5.46 -13.72 12.97
C LEU A 202 4.48 -14.59 13.77
N PHE A 203 3.26 -14.76 13.24
CA PHE A 203 2.24 -15.61 13.82
C PHE A 203 1.96 -16.80 12.90
N THR A 204 1.71 -17.98 13.46
CA THR A 204 1.39 -19.18 12.68
C THR A 204 0.35 -20.02 13.40
N LEU A 205 -0.73 -20.37 12.69
CA LEU A 205 -1.76 -21.29 13.10
C LEU A 205 -1.41 -22.70 12.60
N GLY A 206 -1.46 -23.70 13.49
CA GLY A 206 -1.18 -25.09 13.13
C GLY A 206 -1.64 -26.09 14.19
N PRO A 207 -1.65 -27.40 13.87
CA PRO A 207 -1.17 -28.02 12.63
C PRO A 207 -2.15 -27.88 11.44
N VAL A 208 -1.65 -27.53 10.25
CA VAL A 208 -2.50 -27.35 9.04
C VAL A 208 -2.79 -28.67 8.35
N GLN A 209 -1.74 -29.41 7.98
CA GLN A 209 -1.87 -30.61 7.16
C GLN A 209 -2.64 -31.71 7.90
N GLU A 210 -2.31 -31.95 9.17
CA GLU A 210 -3.00 -32.94 9.99
C GLU A 210 -4.48 -32.60 10.16
N PHE A 211 -4.82 -31.32 10.34
CA PHE A 211 -6.21 -30.87 10.45
C PHE A 211 -6.99 -31.10 9.16
N VAL A 212 -6.47 -30.64 8.03
CA VAL A 212 -7.12 -30.74 6.71
C VAL A 212 -7.24 -32.21 6.27
N ALA A 213 -6.25 -33.05 6.58
CA ALA A 213 -6.25 -34.48 6.25
C ALA A 213 -7.33 -35.30 6.97
N THR A 214 -7.97 -34.76 8.02
CA THR A 214 -9.10 -35.43 8.70
C THR A 214 -10.39 -35.47 7.88
N ALA A 215 -10.47 -34.67 6.80
CA ALA A 215 -11.63 -34.56 5.94
C ALA A 215 -12.03 -35.90 5.29
N ARG A 216 -13.33 -36.24 5.33
CA ARG A 216 -13.86 -37.46 4.68
C ARG A 216 -14.63 -37.17 3.40
N ARG A 217 -15.04 -35.91 3.20
CA ARG A 217 -15.75 -35.41 2.03
C ARG A 217 -15.08 -34.14 1.52
N THR A 218 -15.26 -33.83 0.24
CA THR A 218 -14.76 -32.57 -0.36
C THR A 218 -15.30 -31.32 0.36
N GLN A 219 -16.54 -31.40 0.85
CA GLN A 219 -17.12 -30.34 1.68
C GLN A 219 -16.35 -30.13 2.99
N ASP A 220 -15.93 -31.21 3.67
CA ASP A 220 -15.13 -31.13 4.90
C ASP A 220 -13.76 -30.54 4.61
N LEU A 221 -13.12 -30.96 3.51
CA LEU A 221 -11.82 -30.45 3.06
C LEU A 221 -11.88 -28.93 2.82
N TRP A 222 -12.91 -28.49 2.10
CA TRP A 222 -13.14 -27.09 1.80
C TRP A 222 -13.45 -26.28 3.06
N MET A 223 -14.36 -26.77 3.92
CA MET A 223 -14.67 -26.11 5.20
C MET A 223 -13.46 -26.03 6.13
N GLY A 224 -12.62 -27.06 6.17
CA GLY A 224 -11.39 -27.07 6.96
C GLY A 224 -10.42 -25.99 6.48
N SER A 225 -10.23 -25.88 5.16
CA SER A 225 -9.39 -24.84 4.55
C SER A 225 -9.95 -23.43 4.82
N PHE A 226 -11.27 -23.26 4.68
CA PHE A 226 -11.97 -22.01 4.99
C PHE A 226 -11.81 -21.62 6.47
N LEU A 227 -11.99 -22.56 7.39
CA LEU A 227 -11.85 -22.30 8.82
C LEU A 227 -10.44 -21.83 9.17
N LEU A 228 -9.40 -22.45 8.61
CA LEU A 228 -8.01 -22.01 8.82
C LEU A 228 -7.76 -20.58 8.29
N SER A 229 -8.25 -20.29 7.08
CA SER A 229 -8.16 -18.95 6.48
C SER A 229 -8.91 -17.91 7.33
N TYR A 230 -10.11 -18.25 7.81
CA TYR A 230 -10.94 -17.37 8.62
C TYR A 230 -10.35 -17.13 10.02
N LEU A 231 -9.86 -18.17 10.69
CA LEU A 231 -9.18 -18.01 11.98
C LEU A 231 -7.90 -17.17 11.84
N THR A 232 -7.17 -17.34 10.73
CA THR A 232 -6.02 -16.49 10.45
C THR A 232 -6.42 -15.04 10.17
N TRP A 233 -7.55 -14.81 9.48
CA TRP A 233 -8.13 -13.48 9.34
C TRP A 233 -8.46 -12.85 10.70
N GLU A 234 -9.12 -13.57 11.60
CA GLU A 234 -9.46 -13.04 12.92
C GLU A 234 -8.21 -12.64 13.72
N ALA A 235 -7.12 -13.42 13.61
CA ALA A 235 -5.84 -13.08 14.20
C ALA A 235 -5.20 -11.83 13.54
N ILE A 236 -5.25 -11.73 12.20
CA ILE A 236 -4.76 -10.56 11.44
C ILE A 236 -5.57 -9.29 11.80
N ARG A 237 -6.90 -9.43 11.94
CA ARG A 237 -7.83 -8.33 12.19
C ARG A 237 -7.46 -7.55 13.45
N ILE A 238 -6.96 -8.22 14.49
CA ILE A 238 -6.50 -7.57 15.73
C ILE A 238 -5.35 -6.59 15.47
N VAL A 239 -4.41 -6.96 14.59
CA VAL A 239 -3.30 -6.08 14.19
C VAL A 239 -3.83 -4.96 13.29
N ALA A 240 -4.65 -5.31 12.29
CA ALA A 240 -5.18 -4.37 11.31
C ALA A 240 -6.07 -3.28 11.94
N GLU A 241 -6.91 -3.63 12.92
CA GLU A 241 -7.74 -2.68 13.66
C GLU A 241 -6.90 -1.72 14.51
N ARG A 242 -5.80 -2.20 15.07
CA ARG A 242 -4.96 -1.41 15.99
C ARG A 242 -3.96 -0.51 15.27
N PHE A 243 -3.33 -1.01 14.22
CA PHE A 243 -2.22 -0.34 13.55
C PHE A 243 -2.43 -0.06 12.06
N GLY A 244 -3.48 -0.62 11.47
CA GLY A 244 -3.77 -0.50 10.04
C GLY A 244 -3.42 -1.76 9.24
N PRO A 245 -4.11 -1.99 8.12
CA PRO A 245 -3.86 -3.15 7.27
C PRO A 245 -2.51 -3.08 6.55
N ASP A 246 -1.94 -1.87 6.39
CA ASP A 246 -0.61 -1.63 5.81
C ASP A 246 0.54 -2.16 6.68
N CYS A 247 0.31 -2.40 7.97
CA CYS A 247 1.30 -3.02 8.86
C CYS A 247 1.51 -4.53 8.59
N LEU A 248 0.64 -5.18 7.81
CA LEU A 248 0.77 -6.58 7.44
C LEU A 248 1.67 -6.71 6.20
N MET A 249 2.88 -7.19 6.42
CA MET A 249 3.87 -7.43 5.36
C MET A 249 3.57 -8.71 4.58
N PHE A 250 2.96 -9.69 5.24
CA PHE A 250 2.51 -10.93 4.61
C PHE A 250 1.31 -11.51 5.38
N PRO A 251 0.25 -11.98 4.70
CA PRO A 251 -0.06 -11.76 3.28
C PRO A 251 -0.43 -10.29 3.02
N SER A 252 -0.44 -9.87 1.75
CA SER A 252 -1.06 -8.60 1.38
C SER A 252 -2.57 -8.65 1.65
N LEU A 253 -3.06 -7.64 2.36
CA LEU A 253 -4.49 -7.47 2.65
C LEU A 253 -5.24 -6.70 1.56
N PHE A 254 -4.53 -6.15 0.58
CA PHE A 254 -5.14 -5.35 -0.48
C PHE A 254 -6.09 -6.21 -1.33
N ALA A 255 -7.33 -5.73 -1.50
CA ALA A 255 -8.38 -6.40 -2.29
C ALA A 255 -8.69 -7.86 -1.86
N GLN A 256 -8.45 -8.21 -0.60
CA GLN A 256 -8.86 -9.51 -0.06
C GLN A 256 -10.36 -9.49 0.30
N PRO A 257 -11.17 -10.49 -0.09
CA PRO A 257 -12.62 -10.46 0.12
C PRO A 257 -13.06 -10.27 1.58
N LEU A 258 -12.40 -10.94 2.54
CA LEU A 258 -12.69 -10.79 3.97
C LEU A 258 -12.31 -9.40 4.50
N VAL A 259 -11.23 -8.81 3.99
CA VAL A 259 -10.77 -7.47 4.35
C VAL A 259 -11.74 -6.43 3.80
N ASP A 260 -12.14 -6.55 2.55
CA ASP A 260 -13.09 -5.64 1.91
C ASP A 260 -14.46 -5.68 2.60
N HIS A 261 -14.90 -6.87 3.02
CA HIS A 261 -16.11 -7.02 3.84
C HIS A 261 -15.97 -6.31 5.19
N TRP A 262 -14.84 -6.47 5.89
CA TRP A 262 -14.56 -5.79 7.15
C TRP A 262 -14.49 -4.26 6.99
N LEU A 263 -13.86 -3.74 5.93
CA LEU A 263 -13.82 -2.31 5.63
C LEU A 263 -15.21 -1.73 5.40
N ARG A 264 -16.09 -2.44 4.67
CA ARG A 264 -17.48 -2.06 4.45
C ARG A 264 -18.29 -2.07 5.75
N ASP A 265 -18.24 -3.16 6.50
CA ASP A 265 -19.08 -3.35 7.69
C ASP A 265 -18.64 -2.43 8.84
N ARG A 266 -17.34 -2.41 9.14
CA ARG A 266 -16.81 -1.75 10.33
C ARG A 266 -16.55 -0.24 10.15
N TYR A 267 -16.05 0.16 8.98
CA TYR A 267 -15.60 1.53 8.70
C TYR A 267 -16.42 2.25 7.62
N GLN A 268 -17.41 1.55 7.04
CA GLN A 268 -18.30 2.09 6.02
C GLN A 268 -17.54 2.65 4.81
N ILE A 269 -16.43 1.98 4.44
CA ILE A 269 -15.68 2.28 3.21
C ILE A 269 -16.41 1.63 2.04
N ASP A 270 -16.66 2.39 0.98
CA ASP A 270 -17.44 1.96 -0.17
C ASP A 270 -16.60 1.15 -1.18
N VAL A 271 -16.08 0.02 -0.70
CA VAL A 271 -15.38 -0.96 -1.53
C VAL A 271 -16.41 -1.81 -2.26
N PRO A 272 -16.30 -2.16 -3.55
CA PRO A 272 -17.28 -3.02 -4.21
C PRO A 272 -17.58 -4.30 -3.41
N PRO A 273 -18.86 -4.70 -3.23
CA PRO A 273 -19.19 -5.85 -2.41
C PRO A 273 -18.62 -7.13 -3.05
N PRO A 274 -17.81 -7.93 -2.32
CA PRO A 274 -17.29 -9.17 -2.86
C PRO A 274 -18.44 -10.15 -3.12
N PRO A 275 -18.46 -10.85 -4.27
CA PRO A 275 -19.40 -11.94 -4.51
C PRO A 275 -19.39 -12.95 -3.37
N GLY A 276 -20.55 -13.49 -3.00
CA GLY A 276 -20.65 -14.44 -1.88
C GLY A 276 -19.80 -15.70 -2.06
N GLU A 277 -19.43 -16.06 -3.28
CA GLU A 277 -18.47 -17.14 -3.56
C GLU A 277 -17.04 -16.79 -3.15
N GLN A 278 -16.61 -15.55 -3.41
CA GLN A 278 -15.26 -15.07 -3.04
C GLN A 278 -15.10 -14.95 -1.52
N LEU A 279 -16.14 -14.56 -0.79
CA LEU A 279 -16.14 -14.53 0.68
C LEU A 279 -15.89 -15.91 1.30
N ARG A 280 -16.24 -16.98 0.58
CA ARG A 280 -16.07 -18.35 1.05
C ARG A 280 -14.79 -18.99 0.51
N GLN A 281 -13.98 -18.27 -0.26
CA GLN A 281 -12.70 -18.76 -0.75
C GLN A 281 -11.64 -18.65 0.36
N PRO A 282 -10.93 -19.74 0.70
CA PRO A 282 -9.81 -19.68 1.65
C PRO A 282 -8.59 -19.02 1.00
N SER A 283 -8.52 -17.69 1.03
CA SER A 283 -7.46 -16.90 0.37
C SER A 283 -6.29 -16.54 1.29
N LEU A 284 -6.47 -16.63 2.61
CA LEU A 284 -5.43 -16.27 3.58
C LEU A 284 -4.65 -17.51 4.04
N PRO A 285 -3.31 -17.46 4.05
CA PRO A 285 -2.46 -18.53 4.54
C PRO A 285 -2.61 -18.68 6.07
N ASN A 286 -2.06 -19.76 6.62
CA ASN A 286 -2.07 -20.04 8.06
C ASN A 286 -1.05 -19.24 8.88
N ARG A 287 -0.39 -18.25 8.29
CA ARG A 287 0.66 -17.45 8.94
C ARG A 287 0.64 -16.04 8.43
N PHE A 288 1.03 -15.09 9.28
CA PHE A 288 1.21 -13.70 8.87
C PHE A 288 2.47 -13.09 9.50
N LEU A 289 3.00 -12.08 8.84
CA LEU A 289 4.12 -11.26 9.29
C LEU A 289 3.62 -9.81 9.38
N ALA A 290 3.72 -9.20 10.56
CA ALA A 290 3.37 -7.81 10.79
C ALA A 290 4.56 -7.00 11.29
N LEU A 291 4.64 -5.73 10.90
CA LEU A 291 5.54 -4.74 11.48
C LEU A 291 4.81 -3.96 12.57
N VAL A 292 5.28 -4.09 13.81
CA VAL A 292 4.61 -3.55 15.00
C VAL A 292 5.63 -2.98 16.01
N PRO A 293 5.22 -2.09 16.92
CA PRO A 293 6.06 -1.72 18.05
C PRO A 293 6.41 -2.94 18.91
N ALA A 294 7.68 -3.10 19.30
CA ALA A 294 8.17 -4.24 20.06
C ALA A 294 7.41 -4.42 21.39
N SER A 295 7.08 -3.32 22.08
CA SER A 295 6.28 -3.34 23.32
C SER A 295 4.88 -3.94 23.15
N GLU A 296 4.29 -3.89 21.95
CA GLU A 296 2.92 -4.33 21.67
C GLU A 296 2.86 -5.75 21.08
N ALA A 297 3.99 -6.26 20.58
CA ALA A 297 4.06 -7.54 19.88
C ALA A 297 3.54 -8.73 20.72
N ARG A 298 3.88 -8.78 22.02
CA ARG A 298 3.40 -9.84 22.92
C ARG A 298 1.90 -9.78 23.12
N THR A 299 1.36 -8.61 23.44
CA THR A 299 -0.07 -8.42 23.69
C THR A 299 -0.91 -8.74 22.46
N LEU A 300 -0.45 -8.34 21.28
CA LEU A 300 -1.07 -8.71 20.00
C LEU A 300 -1.09 -10.22 19.81
N ALA A 301 0.05 -10.90 20.02
CA ALA A 301 0.15 -12.35 19.85
C ALA A 301 -0.75 -13.12 20.83
N GLU A 302 -0.83 -12.68 22.08
CA GLU A 302 -1.69 -13.28 23.11
C GLU A 302 -3.17 -13.07 22.79
N THR A 303 -3.55 -11.90 22.30
CA THR A 303 -4.94 -11.59 21.89
C THR A 303 -5.32 -12.34 20.62
N ALA A 304 -4.41 -12.47 19.66
CA ALA A 304 -4.62 -13.24 18.43
C ALA A 304 -4.78 -14.76 18.66
N ARG A 305 -4.39 -15.24 19.84
CA ARG A 305 -4.52 -16.65 20.22
C ARG A 305 -5.88 -16.99 20.84
N THR A 306 -6.58 -16.02 21.43
CA THR A 306 -7.84 -16.23 22.18
C THR A 306 -9.05 -16.09 21.29
#